data_AF-A0A373D4W8-F1
#
_entry.id   AF-A0A373D4W8-F1
#
_cell.length_a   1.000
_cell.length_b   1.000
_cell.length_c   1.000
_cell.angle_alpha   90.00
_cell.angle_beta   90.00
_cell.angle_gamma   90.00
#
_symmetry.space_group_name_H-M   'P 1'
#
loop_
_entity.id
_entity.type
_entity.pdbx_description
1 polymer ?
#
loop_
_entity_poly.entity_id
_entity_poly.type
_entity_poly.pdbx_seq_one_letter_code
_entity_poly.pdbx_strand_id
1 'polypeptide(L)' 'MRKGSAGEYHWEKISGRWQFIDGRWYYLNPVSDGTRGIMCARKRTPDGWLVKEDGSWDEEAGR' A
#
# COMPACT_ATOMS: atom_id res chain seq x y z
N MET A 1 1.39 -5.25 6.64
CA MET A 1 2.37 -6.06 5.88
C MET A 1 3.54 -6.33 6.78
N ARG A 2 4.01 -7.56 6.89
CA ARG A 2 5.26 -7.88 7.59
C ARG A 2 6.04 -8.79 6.68
N LYS A 3 7.31 -8.45 6.41
CA LYS A 3 8.21 -9.29 5.65
C LYS A 3 8.44 -10.59 6.45
N GLY A 4 8.03 -11.72 5.87
CA GLY A 4 8.34 -13.03 6.42
C GLY A 4 9.83 -13.35 6.22
N SER A 5 10.39 -14.18 7.11
CA SER A 5 11.79 -14.62 7.11
C SER A 5 12.28 -15.22 5.77
N ALA A 6 11.36 -15.75 4.96
CA ALA A 6 11.68 -16.45 3.72
C ALA A 6 11.52 -15.59 2.43
N GLY A 7 11.24 -14.29 2.54
CA GLY A 7 10.96 -13.45 1.35
C GLY A 7 9.60 -13.72 0.70
N GLU A 8 8.80 -14.62 1.26
CA GLU A 8 7.41 -14.85 0.85
C GLU A 8 6.46 -13.87 1.56
N TYR A 9 5.72 -13.12 0.75
CA TYR A 9 4.64 -12.26 1.23
C TYR A 9 3.44 -13.16 1.58
N HIS A 10 3.19 -13.38 2.87
CA HIS A 10 2.07 -14.21 3.34
C HIS A 10 0.81 -13.37 3.59
N TRP A 11 -0.29 -13.83 3.00
CA TRP A 11 -1.51 -13.07 2.77
C TRP A 11 -2.58 -13.33 3.84
N GLU A 12 -2.89 -12.33 4.64
CA GLU A 12 -4.26 -12.20 5.15
C GLU A 12 -4.84 -10.88 4.65
N LYS A 13 -5.69 -11.02 3.64
CA LYS A 13 -6.78 -10.11 3.27
C LYS A 13 -6.41 -8.63 3.37
N ILE A 14 -5.71 -8.16 2.35
CA ILE A 14 -5.72 -6.73 2.05
C ILE A 14 -7.14 -6.38 1.63
N SER A 15 -7.78 -5.55 2.44
CA SER A 15 -9.18 -5.12 2.37
C SER A 15 -9.48 -4.21 1.17
N GLY A 16 -9.09 -4.63 -0.04
CA GLY A 16 -9.32 -3.92 -1.31
C GLY A 16 -8.57 -2.59 -1.47
N ARG A 17 -7.84 -2.13 -0.44
CA ARG A 17 -7.17 -0.81 -0.42
C ARG A 17 -5.80 -0.83 -1.09
N TRP A 18 -5.03 -1.90 -0.91
CA TRP A 18 -3.73 -2.04 -1.57
C TRP A 18 -3.84 -2.91 -2.82
N GLN A 19 -3.21 -2.48 -3.90
CA GLN A 19 -3.14 -3.18 -5.17
C GLN A 19 -1.68 -3.50 -5.50
N PHE A 20 -1.44 -4.75 -5.92
CA PHE A 20 -0.13 -5.18 -6.39
C PHE A 20 -0.08 -5.08 -7.91
N ILE A 21 0.75 -4.15 -8.40
CA ILE A 21 0.84 -3.82 -9.82
C ILE A 21 2.33 -3.76 -10.14
N ASP A 22 2.77 -4.53 -11.14
CA ASP A 22 4.16 -4.51 -11.62
C ASP A 22 5.21 -4.66 -10.51
N GLY A 23 5.03 -5.65 -9.64
CA GLY A 23 5.98 -5.93 -8.56
C GLY A 23 5.93 -4.97 -7.37
N ARG A 24 4.99 -4.01 -7.34
CA ARG A 24 4.93 -2.95 -6.33
C ARG A 24 3.54 -2.83 -5.72
N TRP A 25 3.48 -2.36 -4.47
CA TRP A 25 2.26 -2.11 -3.73
C TRP A 25 1.83 -0.65 -3.80
N TYR A 26 0.56 -0.41 -4.12
CA TYR A 26 -0.03 0.92 -4.18
C TYR A 26 -1.29 0.99 -3.34
N TYR A 27 -1.47 2.06 -2.56
CA TYR A 27 -2.70 2.31 -1.83
C TYR A 27 -3.65 3.12 -2.70
N LEU A 28 -4.81 2.55 -3.01
CA LEU A 28 -5.90 3.24 -3.69
C LEU A 28 -7.02 3.55 -2.69
N ASN A 29 -7.57 4.76 -2.75
CA ASN A 29 -8.65 5.15 -1.85
C ASN A 29 -9.87 4.20 -2.03
N PRO A 30 -10.28 3.46 -0.99
CA PRO A 30 -11.44 2.55 -1.10
C PRO A 30 -12.78 3.27 -0.95
N VAL A 31 -12.79 4.52 -0.47
CA VAL A 31 -14.01 5.25 -0.07
C VAL A 31 -14.65 5.92 -1.29
N SER A 32 -15.96 5.75 -1.46
CA SER A 32 -16.75 6.42 -2.51
C SER A 32 -17.07 7.89 -2.17
N ASP A 33 -16.04 8.71 -1.91
CA ASP A 33 -16.17 10.13 -1.54
C ASP A 33 -15.90 11.11 -2.72
N GLY A 34 -15.91 10.59 -3.95
CA GLY A 34 -15.48 11.32 -5.15
C GLY A 34 -13.99 11.14 -5.48
N THR A 35 -13.21 10.51 -4.59
CA THR A 35 -11.78 10.21 -4.81
C THR A 35 -11.46 8.71 -4.77
N ARG A 36 -12.49 7.85 -4.87
CA ARG A 36 -12.31 6.38 -4.92
C ARG A 36 -11.36 5.98 -6.05
N GLY A 37 -10.43 5.07 -5.75
CA GLY A 37 -9.45 4.58 -6.70
C GLY A 37 -8.26 5.51 -6.92
N ILE A 38 -8.31 6.75 -6.42
CA ILE A 38 -7.15 7.67 -6.49
C ILE A 38 -6.02 7.11 -5.62
N MET A 39 -4.82 7.11 -6.21
CA MET A 39 -3.60 6.64 -5.56
C MET A 39 -3.11 7.62 -4.50
N CYS A 40 -2.67 7.06 -3.36
CA CYS A 40 -1.92 7.79 -2.36
C CYS A 40 -0.44 7.87 -2.79
N ALA A 41 0.16 9.06 -2.76
CA ALA A 41 1.58 9.27 -3.06
C ALA A 41 2.20 10.34 -2.14
N ARG A 42 3.49 10.19 -1.83
CA ARG A 42 4.29 11.13 -1.03
C ARG A 42 3.68 11.48 0.34
N LYS A 43 3.01 10.53 0.98
CA LYS A 43 2.37 10.72 2.29
C LYS A 43 2.20 9.40 3.03
N ARG A 44 1.70 9.47 4.26
CA ARG A 44 1.28 8.30 5.02
C ARG A 44 -0.14 7.91 4.63
N THR A 45 -0.37 6.63 4.32
CA THR A 45 -1.71 6.09 4.06
C THR A 45 -2.55 6.13 5.34
N PRO A 46 -3.89 6.12 5.25
CA PRO A 46 -4.76 6.11 6.43
C PRO A 46 -4.51 4.94 7.40
N ASP A 47 -4.03 3.80 6.89
CA ASP A 47 -3.66 2.63 7.69
C ASP A 47 -2.21 2.68 8.22
N GLY A 48 -1.49 3.77 7.93
CA GLY A 48 -0.27 4.16 8.62
C GLY A 48 1.03 3.83 7.90
N TRP A 49 1.02 3.47 6.61
CA TRP A 49 2.25 3.15 5.86
C TRP A 49 2.76 4.34 5.07
N LEU A 50 4.07 4.48 4.93
CA LEU A 50 4.66 5.48 4.05
C LEU A 50 4.65 4.98 2.61
N VAL A 51 4.19 5.84 1.69
CA VAL A 51 4.35 5.63 0.25
C VAL A 51 5.32 6.66 -0.33
N LYS A 52 6.13 6.23 -1.29
CA LYS A 52 7.11 7.04 -1.99
C LYS A 52 6.43 8.06 -2.91
N GLU A 53 7.24 8.86 -3.57
CA GLU A 53 6.77 9.84 -4.56
C GLU A 53 6.01 9.20 -5.74
N ASP A 54 6.43 8.00 -6.15
CA ASP A 54 5.73 7.22 -7.20
C ASP A 54 4.49 6.46 -6.68
N GLY A 55 4.13 6.63 -5.40
CA GLY A 55 3.00 5.96 -4.76
C GLY A 55 3.27 4.51 -4.35
N SER A 56 4.43 3.95 -4.68
CA SER A 56 4.81 2.63 -4.23
C SER A 56 5.05 2.63 -2.72
N TRP A 57 4.66 1.56 -2.05
CA TRP A 57 4.95 1.36 -0.65
C TRP A 57 6.47 1.39 -0.41
N ASP A 58 6.87 2.11 0.64
CA ASP A 58 8.24 2.15 1.09
C ASP A 58 8.51 0.98 2.06
N GLU A 59 9.08 -0.10 1.52
CA GLU A 59 9.40 -1.32 2.28
C GLU A 59 10.40 -1.07 3.42
N GLU A 60 11.26 -0.04 3.27
CA GLU A 60 12.34 0.26 4.22
C GLU A 60 11.91 1.22 5.32
N ALA A 61 10.88 2.05 5.06
CA ALA A 61 10.42 3.06 6.00
C ALA A 61 9.75 2.48 7.27
N GLY A 62 9.47 1.18 7.30
CA GLY A 62 8.70 0.58 8.40
C GLY A 62 7.34 1.26 8.59
N ARG A 63 6.72 1.06 9.75
CA ARG A 63 5.51 1.79 10.15
C ARG A 63 5.88 2.94 11.06
#